data_AF-A0A2G0E5X0-F1
#
_entry.id   AF-A0A2G0E5X0-F1
#
_cell.length_a   1.000
_cell.length_b   1.000
_cell.length_c   1.000
_cell.angle_alpha   90.00
_cell.angle_beta   90.00
_cell.angle_gamma   90.00
#
_symmetry.space_group_name_H-M   'P 1'
#
loop_
_entity.id
_entity.type
_entity.pdbx_description
1 polymer ?
#
loop_
_entity_poly.entity_id
_entity_poly.type
_entity_poly.pdbx_seq_one_letter_code
_entity_poly.pdbx_strand_id
1 'polypeptide(L)' 'LYVHVSCLIERLIRQMPIETYQGLEKWEQCQIEEVSAIKSAFSVIEEHYSVMIPHSEIAYICDILSESTELLSIEEEF' A
#
# COMPACT_ATOMS: atom_id res chain seq x y z
N LEU A 1 5.76 9.03 2.15
CA LEU A 1 5.88 7.58 1.85
C LEU A 1 6.53 6.73 2.97
N TYR A 2 7.84 6.87 3.27
CA TYR A 2 8.56 5.94 4.16
C TYR A 2 7.93 5.73 5.55
N VAL A 3 7.46 6.80 6.19
CA VAL A 3 6.77 6.72 7.49
C VAL A 3 5.52 5.83 7.42
N HIS A 4 4.72 5.95 6.36
CA HIS A 4 3.51 5.13 6.21
C HIS A 4 3.84 3.65 6.00
N VAL A 5 4.88 3.36 5.21
CA VAL A 5 5.35 1.99 5.01
C VAL A 5 5.88 1.40 6.31
N SER A 6 6.62 2.16 7.13
CA SER A 6 7.06 1.72 8.45
C SER A 6 5.88 1.42 9.39
N CYS A 7 4.85 2.29 9.42
CA CYS A 7 3.65 2.06 10.21
C CYS A 7 2.86 0.82 9.75
N LEU A 8 2.81 0.58 8.44
CA LEU A 8 2.19 -0.62 7.87
C LEU A 8 2.94 -1.88 8.30
N ILE A 9 4.26 -1.90 8.17
CA ILE A 9 5.08 -3.04 8.61
C ILE A 9 4.90 -3.29 10.11
N GLU A 10 4.86 -2.24 10.93
CA GLU A 10 4.60 -2.38 12.37
C GLU A 10 3.25 -3.06 12.64
N ARG A 11 2.18 -2.61 11.98
CA ARG A 11 0.84 -3.22 12.10
C ARG A 11 0.85 -4.70 11.72
N LEU A 12 1.53 -5.04 10.63
CA LEU A 12 1.63 -6.43 10.16
C LEU A 12 2.38 -7.31 11.16
N ILE A 13 3.54 -6.86 11.67
CA ILE A 13 4.33 -7.61 12.67
C ILE A 13 3.53 -7.81 13.96
N ARG A 14 2.72 -6.83 14.35
CA ARG A 14 1.83 -6.92 15.52
C ARG A 14 0.57 -7.75 15.27
N GLN A 15 0.38 -8.32 14.07
CA GLN A 15 -0.83 -9.03 13.66
C GLN A 15 -2.11 -8.17 13.83
N MET A 16 -1.99 -6.87 13.57
CA MET A 16 -3.11 -5.92 13.56
C MET A 16 -3.23 -5.24 12.19
N PRO A 17 -3.40 -6.03 11.10
CA PRO A 17 -3.60 -5.44 9.79
C PRO A 17 -4.92 -4.68 9.73
N ILE A 18 -4.98 -3.67 8.87
CA ILE A 18 -6.25 -3.06 8.50
C ILE A 18 -6.95 -4.00 7.53
N GLU A 19 -8.12 -4.55 7.90
CA GLU A 19 -8.88 -5.49 7.05
C GLU A 19 -9.96 -4.82 6.20
N THR A 20 -10.24 -3.55 6.47
CA THR A 20 -11.33 -2.81 5.82
C THR A 20 -10.78 -1.64 5.04
N TYR A 21 -11.29 -1.46 3.82
CA TYR A 21 -10.98 -0.32 2.98
C TYR A 21 -12.25 0.11 2.26
N GLN A 22 -12.58 1.40 2.31
CA GLN A 22 -13.81 1.89 1.71
C GLN A 22 -13.70 1.87 0.18
N GLY A 23 -14.57 1.10 -0.47
CA GLY A 23 -14.57 0.99 -1.93
C GLY A 23 -13.69 -0.13 -2.47
N LEU A 24 -13.31 -1.12 -1.65
CA LEU A 24 -12.54 -2.30 -2.07
C LEU A 24 -13.12 -2.97 -3.33
N GLU A 25 -14.45 -3.10 -3.43
CA GLU A 25 -15.14 -3.68 -4.59
C GLU A 25 -14.88 -2.92 -5.90
N LYS A 26 -14.74 -1.59 -5.85
CA LYS A 26 -14.42 -0.76 -7.02
C LYS A 26 -12.93 -0.80 -7.33
N TRP A 27 -12.10 -0.90 -6.29
CA TRP A 27 -10.65 -0.93 -6.41
C TRP A 27 -10.15 -2.24 -7.03
N GLU A 28 -10.71 -3.39 -6.64
CA GLU A 28 -10.36 -4.71 -7.21
C GLU A 28 -10.57 -4.80 -8.73
N GLN A 29 -11.50 -4.00 -9.28
CA GLN A 29 -11.80 -4.00 -10.71
C GLN A 29 -10.91 -3.05 -11.53
N CYS A 30 -10.22 -2.09 -10.88
CA CYS A 30 -9.69 -0.92 -11.58
C CYS A 30 -8.14 -0.90 -11.68
N GLN A 31 -7.42 -1.65 -10.85
CA GLN A 31 -5.96 -1.44 -10.67
C GLN A 31 -5.11 -2.73 -10.62
N ILE A 32 -5.45 -3.76 -11.39
CA ILE A 32 -4.75 -5.06 -11.33
C ILE A 32 -3.22 -4.94 -11.51
N GLU A 33 -2.75 -4.07 -12.39
CA GLU A 33 -1.32 -3.88 -12.66
C GLU A 33 -0.59 -3.21 -11.48
N GLU A 34 -1.15 -2.13 -10.93
CA GLU A 34 -0.57 -1.44 -9.76
C GLU A 34 -0.55 -2.35 -8.54
N VAL A 35 -1.63 -3.09 -8.30
CA VAL A 35 -1.71 -4.09 -7.23
C VAL A 35 -0.63 -5.15 -7.36
N SER A 36 -0.41 -5.65 -8.57
CA SER A 36 0.63 -6.65 -8.85
C SER A 36 2.03 -6.08 -8.58
N ALA A 37 2.29 -4.82 -8.98
CA ALA A 37 3.55 -4.16 -8.72
C ALA A 37 3.81 -3.97 -7.22
N ILE A 38 2.79 -3.56 -6.46
CA ILE A 38 2.88 -3.38 -5.01
C ILE A 38 3.10 -4.72 -4.33
N LYS A 39 2.30 -5.76 -4.66
CA LYS A 39 2.52 -7.11 -4.12
C LYS A 39 3.92 -7.61 -4.39
N SER A 40 4.43 -7.39 -5.59
CA SER A 40 5.80 -7.78 -5.95
C SER A 40 6.84 -7.04 -5.12
N ALA A 41 6.70 -5.71 -4.95
CA ALA A 41 7.62 -4.91 -4.15
C ALA A 41 7.61 -5.29 -2.66
N PHE A 42 6.45 -5.68 -2.14
CA PHE A 42 6.28 -6.03 -0.73
C PHE A 42 6.45 -7.53 -0.41
N SER A 43 6.61 -8.39 -1.42
CA SER A 43 6.86 -9.82 -1.23
C SER A 43 8.04 -10.12 -0.32
N VAL A 44 9.11 -9.31 -0.41
CA VAL A 44 10.30 -9.41 0.46
C VAL A 44 9.94 -9.12 1.92
N ILE A 45 9.00 -8.22 2.18
CA ILE A 45 8.54 -7.89 3.54
C ILE A 45 7.68 -9.04 4.08
N GLU A 46 6.80 -9.61 3.27
CA GLU A 46 6.00 -10.79 3.64
C GLU A 46 6.90 -11.96 4.05
N GLU A 47 7.94 -12.24 3.26
CA GLU A 47 8.91 -13.29 3.56
C GLU A 47 9.73 -12.98 4.82
N HIS A 48 10.35 -11.80 4.88
CA HIS A 48 11.28 -11.44 5.94
C HIS A 48 10.62 -11.35 7.32
N TYR A 49 9.38 -10.89 7.37
CA TYR A 49 8.62 -10.77 8.63
C TYR A 49 7.61 -11.90 8.85
N SER A 50 7.49 -12.83 7.90
CA SER A 50 6.49 -13.92 7.93
C SER A 50 5.06 -13.38 8.16
N VAL A 51 4.73 -12.29 7.47
CA VAL A 51 3.43 -11.62 7.53
C VAL A 51 2.72 -11.73 6.18
N MET A 52 1.39 -11.58 6.19
CA MET A 52 0.57 -11.49 4.98
C MET A 52 0.01 -10.07 4.87
N ILE A 53 0.08 -9.48 3.70
CA ILE A 53 -0.47 -8.14 3.44
C ILE A 53 -1.88 -8.30 2.85
N PRO A 54 -2.93 -7.89 3.56
CA PRO A 54 -4.29 -7.94 3.02
C PRO A 54 -4.50 -6.89 1.92
N HIS A 55 -5.49 -7.13 1.07
CA HIS A 55 -5.84 -6.24 -0.05
C HIS A 55 -6.18 -4.81 0.39
N SER A 56 -6.77 -4.64 1.57
CA SER A 56 -7.04 -3.34 2.19
C SER A 56 -5.77 -2.53 2.46
N GLU A 57 -4.70 -3.16 2.96
CA GLU A 57 -3.42 -2.48 3.18
C GLU A 57 -2.76 -2.11 1.84
N ILE A 58 -2.88 -2.97 0.82
CA ILE A 58 -2.40 -2.68 -0.53
C ILE A 58 -3.13 -1.46 -1.12
N ALA A 59 -4.45 -1.39 -0.96
CA ALA A 59 -5.25 -0.25 -1.40
C ALA A 59 -4.82 1.05 -0.72
N TYR A 60 -4.56 1.02 0.60
CA TYR A 60 -4.01 2.18 1.31
C TYR A 60 -2.62 2.59 0.80
N ILE A 61 -1.73 1.64 0.49
CA ILE A 61 -0.43 1.95 -0.10
C ILE A 61 -0.61 2.65 -1.46
N CYS A 62 -1.50 2.14 -2.31
CA CYS A 62 -1.82 2.73 -3.62
C CYS A 62 -2.31 4.18 -3.47
N ASP A 63 -3.19 4.46 -2.52
CA ASP A 63 -3.68 5.82 -2.25
C ASP A 63 -2.54 6.74 -1.79
N ILE A 64 -1.71 6.28 -0.85
CA ILE A 64 -0.57 7.06 -0.34
C ILE A 64 0.42 7.37 -1.46
N LEU A 65 0.67 6.42 -2.37
CA LEU A 65 1.57 6.62 -3.51
C LEU A 65 0.97 7.56 -4.54
N SER A 66 -0.32 7.44 -4.84
CA SER A 66 -1.03 8.35 -5.75
C SER A 66 -0.99 9.78 -5.22
N GLU A 67 -1.34 9.98 -3.94
CA GLU A 67 -1.32 11.30 -3.29
C GLU A 67 0.10 11.86 -3.18
N SER A 68 1.10 11.01 -2.89
CA SER A 68 2.52 11.43 -2.90
C SER A 68 3.00 11.83 -4.29
N THR A 69 2.50 11.17 -5.34
CA THR A 69 2.86 11.47 -6.74
C THR A 69 2.23 12.78 -7.21
N GLU A 70 1.00 13.08 -6.78
CA GLU A 70 0.34 14.37 -7.00
C GLU A 70 1.05 15.53 -6.29
N LEU A 71 1.63 15.30 -5.12
CA LEU A 71 2.43 16.33 -4.43
C LEU A 71 3.76 16.59 -5.12
N LEU A 72 4.43 15.55 -5.63
CA LEU A 72 5.72 15.68 -6.33
C LEU A 72 5.58 16.41 -7.67
N SER A 73 4.46 16.23 -8.38
CA SER A 73 4.20 16.96 -9.63
C SER A 73 3.90 18.45 -9.41
N ILE A 74 3.45 18.84 -8.21
CA ILE A 74 3.28 20.25 -7.84
C ILE A 74 4.64 20.90 -7.51
N GLU A 75 5.60 20.17 -6.94
CA GLU A 75 6.93 20.70 -6.63
C GLU A 75 7.81 20.93 -7.87
N GLU A 76 7.58 20.21 -8.98
CA GLU A 76 8.33 20.40 -10.24
C GLU A 76 7.86 21.62 -11.06
N GLU A 77 6.73 22.24 -10.71
CA GLU A 77 6.15 23.38 -11.43
C GLU A 77 6.55 24.76 -10.85
N PHE A 78 7.41 24.79 -9.82
CA PHE A 78 7.92 26.00 -9.16
C PHE A 78 9.45 26.15 -9.31
#